data_AF-A0A6J6EKK9-F1
#
_entry.id   AF-A0A6J6EKK9-F1
#
_cell.length_a   1.000
_cell.length_b   1.000
_cell.length_c   1.000
_cell.angle_alpha   90.00
_cell.angle_beta   90.00
_cell.angle_gamma   90.00
#
_symmetry.space_group_name_H-M   'P 1'
#
loop_
_entity.id
_entity.type
_entity.pdbx_description
1 polymer ?
#
loop_
_entity_poly.entity_id
_entity_poly.type
_entity_poly.pdbx_seq_one_letter_code
_entity_poly.pdbx_strand_id
1 'polypeptide(L)'
;MVSSCGSIIATPQTTTTSTVAPPVEPPQWGVPTDEKPIFFYASDIPQRSRERVEETFQKATRYWPNYGPLEVWVTGIQTMPIFNMINEYCARRADLKQMNKFTCLDENRYNSFEEYRKWSAIDAVERDHHLRGQLTHTAKYGFLQIILSNPAGFSDEFPEYAAHDQQIIFHEYFHVVQRSASPSTVDIEYDPVLHKKFFGPTWFSEGSAEFMSLRAVSDLRLRGELPIYEGELDDFSFHDAMVGKLDSAKASMLRYKNLKLSDADGRSEKLSPYDIGTWAIAYLVHKSSPNVLLDTFYPNIAQLGWAKTFKLAFGMSPAEFEKEFMKFMKLATDEQTPIL
;
A
#
# COMPACT_ATOMS: atom_id res chain seq x y z
N MET A 1 -3.74 -55.15 28.34
CA MET A 1 -4.43 -55.00 27.04
C MET A 1 -5.71 -54.22 27.26
N VAL A 2 -5.71 -52.91 26.99
CA VAL A 2 -6.89 -52.16 26.53
C VAL A 2 -6.37 -51.00 25.68
N SER A 3 -6.95 -50.90 24.48
CA SER A 3 -6.74 -49.92 23.43
C SER A 3 -7.40 -48.58 23.77
N SER A 4 -6.82 -47.46 23.32
CA SER A 4 -7.60 -46.31 22.84
C SER A 4 -6.70 -45.31 22.11
N CYS A 5 -6.71 -45.38 20.77
CA CYS A 5 -6.27 -44.27 19.93
C CYS A 5 -7.29 -43.12 20.05
N GLY A 6 -6.85 -41.99 20.60
CA GLY A 6 -7.62 -40.75 20.56
C GLY A 6 -7.58 -40.14 19.17
N SER A 7 -8.73 -40.11 18.50
CA SER A 7 -8.93 -39.40 17.24
C SER A 7 -8.81 -37.89 17.48
N ILE A 8 -7.81 -37.26 16.85
CA ILE A 8 -7.72 -35.80 16.74
C ILE A 8 -8.76 -35.40 15.69
N ILE A 9 -9.86 -34.80 16.14
CA ILE A 9 -10.86 -34.20 15.25
C ILE A 9 -10.26 -32.87 14.78
N ALA A 10 -9.81 -32.84 13.53
CA ALA A 10 -9.45 -31.60 12.85
C ALA A 10 -10.71 -30.75 12.70
N THR A 11 -10.69 -29.54 13.27
CA THR A 11 -11.72 -28.53 13.07
C THR A 11 -11.79 -28.18 11.58
N PRO A 12 -12.97 -28.14 10.95
CA PRO A 12 -13.07 -27.77 9.54
C PRO A 12 -12.62 -26.32 9.37
N GLN A 13 -11.61 -26.09 8.53
CA GLN A 13 -11.34 -24.76 8.00
C GLN A 13 -12.59 -24.29 7.26
N THR A 14 -13.11 -23.13 7.66
CA THR A 14 -14.19 -22.45 6.97
C THR A 14 -13.70 -22.03 5.59
N THR A 15 -13.86 -22.89 4.60
CA THR A 15 -13.66 -22.53 3.19
C THR A 15 -14.85 -21.70 2.77
N THR A 16 -14.76 -20.38 2.94
CA THR A 16 -15.67 -19.45 2.26
C THR A 16 -15.55 -19.70 0.77
N THR A 17 -16.55 -20.36 0.19
CA THR A 17 -16.63 -20.60 -1.24
C THR A 17 -16.84 -19.24 -1.90
N SER A 18 -15.73 -18.61 -2.29
CA SER A 18 -15.70 -17.33 -2.99
C SER A 18 -16.35 -17.54 -4.36
N THR A 19 -17.62 -17.13 -4.48
CA THR A 19 -18.31 -17.00 -5.76
C THR A 19 -17.76 -15.77 -6.47
N VAL A 20 -16.54 -15.85 -6.99
CA VAL A 20 -16.06 -14.85 -7.96
C VAL A 20 -16.79 -15.12 -9.27
N ALA A 21 -17.37 -14.08 -9.84
CA ALA A 21 -17.97 -14.14 -11.17
C ALA A 21 -16.94 -14.64 -12.20
N PRO A 22 -17.36 -15.43 -13.21
CA PRO A 22 -16.48 -15.83 -14.29
C PRO A 22 -15.88 -14.60 -15.00
N PRO A 23 -14.67 -14.71 -15.59
CA PRO A 23 -14.01 -13.57 -16.21
C PRO A 23 -14.89 -12.97 -17.31
N VAL A 24 -15.21 -11.69 -17.15
CA VAL A 24 -15.75 -10.84 -18.22
C VAL A 24 -14.58 -10.48 -19.13
N GLU A 25 -14.74 -10.59 -20.45
CA GLU A 25 -13.77 -10.05 -21.40
C GLU A 25 -14.29 -8.72 -21.98
N PRO A 26 -13.52 -7.62 -21.90
CA PRO A 26 -12.26 -7.47 -21.15
C PRO A 26 -12.52 -7.43 -19.62
N PRO A 27 -11.54 -7.82 -18.79
CA PRO A 27 -11.72 -7.85 -17.35
C PRO A 27 -12.00 -6.44 -16.80
N GLN A 28 -13.18 -6.24 -16.21
CA GLN A 28 -13.55 -4.98 -15.59
C GLN A 28 -13.03 -4.97 -14.14
N TRP A 29 -12.02 -4.15 -13.88
CA TRP A 29 -11.40 -3.98 -12.57
C TRP A 29 -11.11 -2.50 -12.33
N GLY A 30 -10.85 -2.11 -11.08
CA GLY A 30 -10.47 -0.74 -10.73
C GLY A 30 -11.62 0.25 -10.90
N VAL A 31 -12.85 -0.24 -10.82
CA VAL A 31 -14.06 0.60 -10.82
C VAL A 31 -14.63 0.68 -9.40
N PRO A 32 -15.31 1.78 -9.04
CA PRO A 32 -16.03 1.86 -7.78
C PRO A 32 -17.00 0.68 -7.62
N THR A 33 -17.00 0.03 -6.46
CA THR A 33 -17.80 -1.16 -6.18
C THR A 33 -18.23 -1.24 -4.73
N ASP A 34 -19.34 -1.93 -4.45
CA ASP A 34 -19.76 -2.30 -3.10
C ASP A 34 -19.18 -3.65 -2.65
N GLU A 35 -18.49 -4.35 -3.55
CA GLU A 35 -17.81 -5.62 -3.23
C GLU A 35 -16.67 -5.39 -2.23
N LYS A 36 -16.68 -6.15 -1.15
CA LYS A 36 -15.61 -6.10 -0.16
C LYS A 36 -14.32 -6.72 -0.71
N PRO A 37 -13.14 -6.26 -0.27
CA PRO A 37 -11.90 -6.97 -0.53
C PRO A 37 -11.98 -8.42 -0.05
N ILE A 38 -11.33 -9.33 -0.77
CA ILE A 38 -11.23 -10.75 -0.41
C ILE A 38 -9.88 -10.98 0.24
N PHE A 39 -9.87 -11.57 1.44
CA PHE A 39 -8.66 -11.74 2.23
C PHE A 39 -8.20 -13.20 2.25
N PHE A 40 -6.88 -13.40 2.14
CA PHE A 40 -6.20 -14.68 2.23
C PHE A 40 -5.04 -14.57 3.22
N TYR A 41 -4.95 -15.51 4.16
CA TYR A 41 -3.99 -15.44 5.26
C TYR A 41 -3.14 -16.70 5.33
N ALA A 42 -1.84 -16.52 5.57
CA ALA A 42 -1.00 -17.64 5.93
C ALA A 42 -1.51 -18.25 7.24
N SER A 43 -1.42 -19.58 7.37
CA SER A 43 -2.04 -20.29 8.49
C SER A 43 -1.47 -19.93 9.86
N ASP A 44 -0.28 -19.33 9.90
CA ASP A 44 0.40 -18.84 11.10
C ASP A 44 0.03 -17.40 11.50
N ILE A 45 -0.84 -16.71 10.75
CA ILE A 45 -1.39 -15.41 11.19
C ILE A 45 -2.49 -15.63 12.24
N PRO A 46 -2.37 -15.08 13.46
CA PRO A 46 -3.40 -15.19 14.50
C PRO A 46 -4.73 -14.56 14.08
N GLN A 47 -5.85 -15.14 14.50
CA GLN A 47 -7.20 -14.66 14.14
C GLN A 47 -7.43 -13.19 14.50
N ARG A 48 -6.96 -12.74 15.67
CA ARG A 48 -7.01 -11.34 16.12
C ARG A 48 -6.33 -10.39 15.12
N SER A 49 -5.16 -10.77 14.60
CA SER A 49 -4.45 -9.97 13.60
C SER A 49 -5.21 -9.90 12.28
N ARG A 50 -5.88 -10.98 11.87
CA ARG A 50 -6.72 -11.02 10.66
C ARG A 50 -7.86 -10.01 10.76
N GLU A 51 -8.60 -10.05 11.87
CA GLU A 51 -9.73 -9.14 12.13
C GLU A 51 -9.31 -7.67 12.08
N ARG A 52 -8.15 -7.34 12.64
CA ARG A 52 -7.58 -5.98 12.62
C ARG A 52 -7.13 -5.53 11.23
N VAL A 53 -6.60 -6.45 10.39
CA VAL A 53 -6.34 -6.16 8.96
C VAL A 53 -7.64 -5.86 8.24
N GLU A 54 -8.66 -6.72 8.37
CA GLU A 54 -9.95 -6.54 7.70
C GLU A 54 -10.65 -5.25 8.14
N GLU A 55 -10.63 -4.95 9.45
CA GLU A 55 -11.16 -3.70 9.99
C GLU A 55 -10.44 -2.49 9.41
N THR A 56 -9.11 -2.51 9.33
CA THR A 56 -8.33 -1.39 8.80
C THR A 56 -8.64 -1.14 7.31
N PHE A 57 -8.71 -2.20 6.49
CA PHE A 57 -9.14 -2.08 5.09
C PHE A 57 -10.60 -1.58 4.97
N GLN A 58 -11.48 -1.99 5.88
CA GLN A 58 -12.84 -1.46 5.92
C GLN A 58 -12.85 0.05 6.20
N LYS A 59 -11.94 0.58 7.03
CA LYS A 59 -11.81 2.03 7.23
C LYS A 59 -11.24 2.72 5.98
N ALA A 60 -10.23 2.15 5.34
CA ALA A 60 -9.65 2.70 4.10
C ALA A 60 -10.67 2.78 2.95
N THR A 61 -11.44 1.71 2.72
CA THR A 61 -12.50 1.63 1.69
C THR A 61 -13.73 2.52 1.96
N ARG A 62 -13.86 3.06 3.19
CA ARG A 62 -14.87 4.07 3.53
C ARG A 62 -14.32 5.49 3.46
N TYR A 63 -13.03 5.67 3.73
CA TYR A 63 -12.38 6.97 3.68
C TYR A 63 -12.09 7.41 2.24
N TRP A 64 -11.75 6.47 1.36
CA TRP A 64 -11.63 6.67 -0.09
C TRP A 64 -12.60 5.77 -0.85
N PRO A 65 -12.89 6.03 -2.14
CA PRO A 65 -13.76 5.14 -2.93
C PRO A 65 -13.27 3.69 -2.90
N ASN A 66 -14.21 2.75 -2.77
CA ASN A 66 -13.93 1.32 -2.80
C ASN A 66 -13.74 0.83 -4.24
N TYR A 67 -12.56 0.31 -4.58
CA TYR A 67 -12.25 -0.20 -5.92
C TYR A 67 -12.02 -1.70 -5.89
N GLY A 68 -12.51 -2.41 -6.91
CA GLY A 68 -12.33 -3.85 -7.00
C GLY A 68 -12.45 -4.42 -8.42
N PRO A 69 -12.37 -5.75 -8.55
CA PRO A 69 -12.15 -6.73 -7.47
C PRO A 69 -10.76 -6.57 -6.81
N LEU A 70 -10.69 -6.61 -5.48
CA LEU A 70 -9.45 -6.50 -4.71
C LEU A 70 -9.20 -7.77 -3.88
N GLU A 71 -8.03 -8.36 -4.04
CA GLU A 71 -7.53 -9.44 -3.19
C GLU A 71 -6.40 -8.96 -2.28
N VAL A 72 -6.44 -9.35 -1.01
CA VAL A 72 -5.40 -9.03 -0.03
C VAL A 72 -4.81 -10.34 0.47
N TRP A 73 -3.50 -10.51 0.29
CA TRP A 73 -2.77 -11.72 0.68
C TRP A 73 -1.77 -11.37 1.79
N VAL A 74 -1.96 -11.94 2.98
CA VAL A 74 -1.17 -11.63 4.17
C VAL A 74 -0.24 -12.79 4.50
N THR A 75 1.06 -12.57 4.31
CA THR A 75 2.11 -13.55 4.56
C THR A 75 2.45 -13.61 6.05
N GLY A 76 2.72 -14.81 6.57
CA GLY A 76 3.26 -15.02 7.91
C GLY A 76 4.78 -15.10 7.92
N ILE A 77 5.34 -15.77 8.92
CA ILE A 77 6.81 -15.89 9.12
C ILE A 77 7.31 -17.29 8.76
N GLN A 78 6.45 -18.31 8.81
CA GLN A 78 6.85 -19.71 8.65
C GLN A 78 6.87 -20.15 7.18
N THR A 79 7.85 -20.99 6.82
CA THR A 79 8.03 -21.48 5.44
C THR A 79 6.84 -22.32 4.93
N MET A 80 6.32 -23.23 5.76
CA MET A 80 5.27 -24.17 5.33
C MET A 80 3.92 -23.47 5.07
N PRO A 81 3.45 -22.53 5.92
CA PRO A 81 2.28 -21.71 5.61
C PRO A 81 2.38 -20.95 4.29
N ILE A 82 3.55 -20.40 3.95
CA ILE A 82 3.74 -19.68 2.68
C ILE A 82 3.78 -20.61 1.48
N PHE A 83 4.41 -21.78 1.61
CA PHE A 83 4.33 -22.81 0.58
C PHE A 83 2.87 -23.20 0.29
N ASN A 84 2.04 -23.38 1.33
CA ASN A 84 0.63 -23.69 1.17
C ASN A 84 -0.15 -22.52 0.53
N MET A 85 0.10 -21.29 0.97
CA MET A 85 -0.51 -20.08 0.40
C MET A 85 -0.20 -19.92 -1.09
N ILE A 86 1.05 -20.13 -1.52
CA ILE A 86 1.42 -20.07 -2.94
C ILE A 86 0.67 -21.14 -3.75
N ASN A 87 0.52 -22.35 -3.21
CA ASN A 87 -0.26 -23.41 -3.85
C ASN A 87 -1.74 -23.04 -4.00
N GLU A 88 -2.33 -22.43 -2.98
CA GLU A 88 -3.71 -21.92 -2.99
C GLU A 88 -3.88 -20.78 -4.01
N TYR A 89 -2.98 -19.79 -3.98
CA TYR A 89 -2.93 -18.68 -4.93
C TYR A 89 -2.92 -19.18 -6.38
N CYS A 90 -2.03 -20.14 -6.68
CA CYS A 90 -1.87 -20.67 -8.03
C CYS A 90 -2.99 -21.63 -8.45
N ALA A 91 -3.59 -22.37 -7.52
CA ALA A 91 -4.81 -23.12 -7.80
C ALA A 91 -5.94 -22.17 -8.20
N ARG A 92 -6.14 -21.09 -7.43
CA ARG A 92 -7.14 -20.07 -7.72
C ARG A 92 -6.91 -19.37 -9.06
N ARG A 93 -5.66 -19.03 -9.41
CA ARG A 93 -5.36 -18.44 -10.73
C ARG A 93 -5.75 -19.37 -11.88
N ALA A 94 -5.55 -20.68 -11.71
CA ALA A 94 -5.93 -21.67 -12.70
C ALA A 94 -7.45 -21.86 -12.79
N ASP A 95 -8.15 -21.93 -11.66
CA ASP A 95 -9.60 -22.08 -11.60
C ASP A 95 -10.33 -20.88 -12.22
N LEU A 96 -9.81 -19.67 -11.99
CA LEU A 96 -10.31 -18.43 -12.60
C LEU A 96 -9.84 -18.22 -14.04
N LYS A 97 -9.06 -19.16 -14.61
CA LYS A 97 -8.49 -19.08 -15.96
C LYS A 97 -7.63 -17.84 -16.21
N GLN A 98 -7.00 -17.32 -15.16
CA GLN A 98 -6.13 -16.14 -15.22
C GLN A 98 -4.68 -16.51 -15.57
N MET A 99 -4.20 -17.66 -15.07
CA MET A 99 -2.84 -18.14 -15.33
C MET A 99 -2.79 -19.67 -15.20
N ASN A 100 -1.89 -20.32 -15.95
CA ASN A 100 -1.60 -21.74 -15.75
C ASN A 100 -0.99 -21.98 -14.35
N LYS A 101 -1.43 -23.04 -13.67
CA LYS A 101 -0.96 -23.37 -12.31
C LYS A 101 0.56 -23.57 -12.23
N PHE A 102 1.17 -24.29 -13.18
CA PHE A 102 2.61 -24.58 -13.15
C PHE A 102 3.43 -23.32 -13.44
N THR A 103 2.99 -22.49 -14.39
CA THR A 103 3.58 -21.16 -14.64
C THR A 103 3.52 -20.30 -13.39
N CYS A 104 2.36 -20.24 -12.71
CA CYS A 104 2.20 -19.50 -11.47
C CYS A 104 3.15 -19.98 -10.37
N LEU A 105 3.27 -21.30 -10.18
CA LEU A 105 4.17 -21.88 -9.18
C LEU A 105 5.63 -21.55 -9.47
N ASP A 106 6.05 -21.57 -10.73
CA ASP A 106 7.40 -21.20 -11.14
C ASP A 106 7.67 -19.71 -10.89
N GLU A 107 6.74 -18.84 -11.31
CA GLU A 107 6.82 -17.39 -11.08
C GLU A 107 6.83 -17.01 -9.60
N ASN A 108 6.22 -17.81 -8.72
CA ASN A 108 6.13 -17.54 -7.28
C ASN A 108 7.17 -18.28 -6.42
N ARG A 109 8.06 -19.08 -7.02
CA ARG A 109 9.04 -19.90 -6.29
C ARG A 109 9.96 -19.09 -5.37
N TYR A 110 10.30 -17.85 -5.77
CA TYR A 110 11.17 -16.92 -5.03
C TYR A 110 10.68 -15.47 -5.13
N ASN A 111 9.37 -15.27 -5.19
CA ASN A 111 8.76 -13.96 -5.48
C ASN A 111 8.18 -13.31 -4.21
N SER A 112 7.38 -12.25 -4.37
CA SER A 112 6.85 -11.40 -3.30
C SER A 112 6.33 -12.17 -2.07
N PHE A 113 5.60 -13.28 -2.23
CA PHE A 113 5.13 -14.06 -1.08
C PHE A 113 6.27 -14.56 -0.17
N GLU A 114 7.34 -15.10 -0.75
CA GLU A 114 8.49 -15.61 0.02
C GLU A 114 9.42 -14.48 0.47
N GLU A 115 9.50 -13.39 -0.29
CA GLU A 115 10.25 -12.18 0.10
C GLU A 115 9.66 -11.53 1.35
N TYR A 116 8.34 -11.30 1.36
CA TYR A 116 7.64 -10.68 2.47
C TYR A 116 7.67 -11.56 3.73
N ARG A 117 7.60 -12.88 3.56
CA ARG A 117 7.84 -13.84 4.65
C ARG A 117 9.25 -13.73 5.23
N LYS A 118 10.29 -13.68 4.38
CA LYS A 118 11.69 -13.58 4.83
C LYS A 118 11.92 -12.31 5.63
N TRP A 119 11.40 -11.19 5.13
CA TRP A 119 11.41 -9.90 5.82
C TRP A 119 10.78 -10.00 7.20
N SER A 120 9.55 -10.52 7.30
CA SER A 120 8.91 -10.68 8.62
C SER A 120 9.63 -11.68 9.54
N ALA A 121 10.28 -12.70 8.99
CA ALA A 121 11.08 -13.63 9.78
C ALA A 121 12.37 -12.97 10.33
N ILE A 122 12.97 -12.04 9.59
CA ILE A 122 14.10 -11.22 10.06
C ILE A 122 13.62 -10.29 11.17
N ASP A 123 12.56 -9.52 10.91
CA ASP A 123 11.98 -8.58 11.88
C ASP A 123 11.63 -9.28 13.21
N ALA A 124 11.08 -10.50 13.15
CA ALA A 124 10.75 -11.31 14.34
C ALA A 124 11.98 -11.74 15.15
N VAL A 125 13.11 -12.00 14.49
CA VAL A 125 14.37 -12.33 15.18
C VAL A 125 14.99 -11.08 15.80
N GLU A 126 14.93 -9.95 15.08
CA GLU A 126 15.47 -8.67 15.52
C GLU A 126 14.59 -7.97 16.57
N ARG A 127 13.33 -8.41 16.71
CA ARG A 127 12.27 -7.78 17.52
C ARG A 127 12.04 -6.33 17.10
N ASP A 128 12.11 -6.07 15.81
CA ASP A 128 11.94 -4.74 15.23
C ASP A 128 10.94 -4.80 14.06
N HIS A 129 9.66 -4.74 14.41
CA HIS A 129 8.58 -5.10 13.48
C HIS A 129 8.20 -3.99 12.53
N HIS A 130 8.15 -4.33 11.25
CA HIS A 130 7.70 -3.40 10.22
C HIS A 130 6.76 -4.13 9.26
N LEU A 131 5.47 -3.80 9.31
CA LEU A 131 4.57 -4.19 8.24
C LEU A 131 5.08 -3.59 6.92
N ARG A 132 5.18 -4.43 5.90
CA ARG A 132 5.53 -4.05 4.54
C ARG A 132 4.38 -4.45 3.65
N GLY A 133 4.11 -3.65 2.63
CA GLY A 133 3.04 -3.88 1.67
C GLY A 133 3.51 -3.70 0.23
N GLN A 134 2.71 -4.19 -0.71
CA GLN A 134 2.82 -3.82 -2.12
C GLN A 134 1.52 -4.11 -2.87
N LEU A 135 1.05 -3.15 -3.66
CA LEU A 135 0.17 -3.40 -4.79
C LEU A 135 0.94 -4.10 -5.93
N THR A 136 0.49 -5.30 -6.30
CA THR A 136 1.15 -6.18 -7.29
C THR A 136 0.55 -6.07 -8.69
N HIS A 137 1.30 -6.55 -9.69
CA HIS A 137 0.99 -6.42 -11.12
C HIS A 137 -0.04 -7.46 -11.61
N THR A 138 -1.26 -7.40 -11.07
CA THR A 138 -2.34 -8.36 -11.36
C THR A 138 -3.46 -7.81 -12.23
N ALA A 139 -3.45 -6.50 -12.52
CA ALA A 139 -4.47 -5.81 -13.30
C ALA A 139 -4.78 -6.46 -14.65
N LYS A 140 -3.76 -6.97 -15.36
CA LYS A 140 -3.92 -7.68 -16.65
C LYS A 140 -4.77 -8.95 -16.55
N TYR A 141 -4.91 -9.50 -15.34
CA TYR A 141 -5.75 -10.66 -15.04
C TYR A 141 -7.13 -10.28 -14.49
N GLY A 142 -7.45 -8.99 -14.41
CA GLY A 142 -8.78 -8.50 -14.05
C GLY A 142 -9.05 -8.30 -12.58
N PHE A 143 -8.01 -8.12 -11.76
CA PHE A 143 -8.17 -7.83 -10.35
C PHE A 143 -6.98 -7.01 -9.84
N LEU A 144 -7.17 -6.36 -8.71
CA LEU A 144 -6.12 -5.71 -7.92
C LEU A 144 -5.68 -6.65 -6.82
N GLN A 145 -4.40 -6.59 -6.45
CA GLN A 145 -3.86 -7.41 -5.38
C GLN A 145 -2.86 -6.65 -4.52
N ILE A 146 -3.09 -6.67 -3.21
CA ILE A 146 -2.10 -6.25 -2.21
C ILE A 146 -1.50 -7.50 -1.56
N ILE A 147 -0.18 -7.53 -1.44
CA ILE A 147 0.53 -8.46 -0.56
C ILE A 147 0.99 -7.70 0.67
N LEU A 148 0.73 -8.25 1.85
CA LEU A 148 1.17 -7.71 3.13
C LEU A 148 2.11 -8.70 3.83
N SER A 149 3.14 -8.18 4.49
CA SER A 149 3.99 -8.95 5.40
C SER A 149 3.23 -9.26 6.71
N ASN A 150 3.85 -9.96 7.65
CA ASN A 150 3.22 -10.31 8.92
C ASN A 150 2.80 -9.03 9.70
N PRO A 151 1.50 -8.80 9.97
CA PRO A 151 1.01 -7.64 10.70
C PRO A 151 1.20 -7.84 12.21
N ALA A 152 2.46 -7.88 12.63
CA ALA A 152 2.85 -8.14 14.01
C ALA A 152 2.33 -7.06 14.96
N GLY A 153 2.18 -5.82 14.48
CA GLY A 153 1.55 -4.71 15.21
C GLY A 153 0.11 -5.00 15.62
N PHE A 154 -0.55 -5.94 14.94
CA PHE A 154 -1.89 -6.39 15.30
C PHE A 154 -1.92 -7.62 16.20
N SER A 155 -0.76 -8.11 16.65
CA SER A 155 -0.65 -9.15 17.67
C SER A 155 -0.55 -8.56 19.08
N ASP A 156 -0.49 -9.43 20.09
CA ASP A 156 -0.24 -9.01 21.48
C ASP A 156 1.27 -8.90 21.79
N GLU A 157 2.13 -9.36 20.88
CA GLU A 157 3.57 -9.38 21.11
C GLU A 157 4.24 -8.05 20.79
N PHE A 158 3.69 -7.32 19.82
CA PHE A 158 4.24 -6.07 19.30
C PHE A 158 3.18 -4.97 19.19
N PRO A 159 2.32 -4.78 20.21
CA PRO A 159 1.23 -3.83 20.16
C PRO A 159 1.68 -2.47 19.62
N GLU A 160 2.82 -1.96 20.08
CA GLU A 160 3.36 -0.63 19.76
C GLU A 160 3.49 -0.30 18.25
N TYR A 161 3.47 -1.31 17.37
CA TYR A 161 3.49 -1.11 15.92
C TYR A 161 2.10 -1.04 15.27
N ALA A 162 1.01 -1.10 16.03
CA ALA A 162 -0.36 -1.09 15.51
C ALA A 162 -0.69 0.14 14.67
N ALA A 163 -0.23 1.32 15.09
CA ALA A 163 -0.44 2.56 14.33
C ALA A 163 0.31 2.54 12.99
N HIS A 164 1.54 2.01 12.99
CA HIS A 164 2.34 1.81 11.79
C HIS A 164 1.67 0.81 10.84
N ASP A 165 1.23 -0.35 11.35
CA ASP A 165 0.53 -1.37 10.56
C ASP A 165 -0.76 -0.81 9.93
N GLN A 166 -1.49 0.02 10.68
CA GLN A 166 -2.64 0.73 10.12
C GLN A 166 -2.23 1.67 8.99
N GLN A 167 -1.23 2.53 9.21
CA GLN A 167 -0.76 3.48 8.20
C GLN A 167 -0.31 2.78 6.91
N ILE A 168 0.44 1.68 7.00
CA ILE A 168 0.89 0.91 5.83
C ILE A 168 -0.30 0.32 5.06
N ILE A 169 -1.35 -0.16 5.74
CA ILE A 169 -2.57 -0.62 5.05
C ILE A 169 -3.25 0.53 4.29
N PHE A 170 -3.32 1.73 4.89
CA PHE A 170 -3.82 2.91 4.18
C PHE A 170 -2.91 3.29 2.99
N HIS A 171 -1.58 3.17 3.15
CA HIS A 171 -0.62 3.45 2.07
C HIS A 171 -0.85 2.53 0.86
N GLU A 172 -0.90 1.22 1.08
CA GLU A 172 -1.13 0.25 0.00
C GLU A 172 -2.52 0.39 -0.62
N TYR A 173 -3.53 0.69 0.19
CA TYR A 173 -4.86 0.95 -0.35
C TYR A 173 -4.89 2.26 -1.16
N PHE A 174 -4.06 3.26 -0.85
CA PHE A 174 -3.96 4.43 -1.70
C PHE A 174 -3.36 4.09 -3.08
N HIS A 175 -2.43 3.13 -3.17
CA HIS A 175 -2.00 2.61 -4.46
C HIS A 175 -3.14 1.96 -5.25
N VAL A 176 -4.14 1.34 -4.59
CA VAL A 176 -5.38 0.88 -5.24
C VAL A 176 -6.13 2.05 -5.87
N VAL A 177 -6.27 3.18 -5.17
CA VAL A 177 -6.89 4.40 -5.72
C VAL A 177 -6.11 4.90 -6.95
N GLN A 178 -4.78 4.96 -6.84
CA GLN A 178 -3.90 5.40 -7.94
C GLN A 178 -4.00 4.51 -9.17
N ARG A 179 -3.94 3.18 -8.98
CA ARG A 179 -3.97 2.23 -10.09
C ARG A 179 -5.34 2.21 -10.76
N SER A 180 -6.41 2.34 -9.99
CA SER A 180 -7.80 2.41 -10.48
C SER A 180 -8.08 3.67 -11.30
N ALA A 181 -7.32 4.74 -11.07
CA ALA A 181 -7.39 5.96 -11.87
C ALA A 181 -6.75 5.83 -13.27
N SER A 182 -5.88 4.84 -13.46
CA SER A 182 -5.28 4.54 -14.77
C SER A 182 -6.23 3.72 -15.64
N PRO A 183 -6.20 3.84 -16.99
CA PRO A 183 -7.10 3.04 -17.83
C PRO A 183 -6.91 1.54 -17.60
N SER A 184 -8.00 0.81 -17.41
CA SER A 184 -7.96 -0.64 -17.17
C SER A 184 -7.58 -1.47 -18.40
N THR A 185 -7.70 -0.86 -19.59
CA THR A 185 -7.37 -1.48 -20.89
C THR A 185 -5.88 -1.40 -21.24
N VAL A 186 -5.05 -0.79 -20.40
CA VAL A 186 -3.62 -0.67 -20.65
C VAL A 186 -2.81 -1.34 -19.54
N ASP A 187 -1.76 -2.04 -19.96
CA ASP A 187 -0.75 -2.61 -19.07
C ASP A 187 0.27 -1.51 -18.76
N ILE A 188 0.20 -0.94 -17.56
CA ILE A 188 1.15 0.09 -17.11
C ILE A 188 2.33 -0.54 -16.37
N GLU A 189 2.21 -1.81 -16.00
CA GLU A 189 3.15 -2.54 -15.16
C GLU A 189 4.38 -2.98 -15.94
N TYR A 190 4.20 -3.31 -17.22
CA TYR A 190 5.28 -3.77 -18.10
C TYR A 190 5.64 -2.79 -19.23
N ASP A 191 4.94 -1.65 -19.34
CA ASP A 191 5.25 -0.58 -20.29
C ASP A 191 5.70 0.70 -19.56
N PRO A 192 7.02 1.02 -19.54
CA PRO A 192 7.55 2.21 -18.87
C PRO A 192 6.99 3.54 -19.40
N VAL A 193 6.58 3.61 -20.66
CA VAL A 193 6.01 4.81 -21.26
C VAL A 193 4.60 5.02 -20.73
N LEU A 194 3.79 3.96 -20.66
CA LEU A 194 2.44 4.00 -20.10
C LEU A 194 2.49 4.19 -18.58
N HIS A 195 3.42 3.55 -17.87
CA HIS A 195 3.68 3.77 -16.45
C HIS A 195 3.92 5.25 -16.16
N LYS A 196 4.87 5.86 -16.87
CA LYS A 196 5.18 7.29 -16.70
C LYS A 196 3.98 8.18 -17.07
N LYS A 197 3.17 7.77 -18.05
CA LYS A 197 2.01 8.53 -18.51
C LYS A 197 0.83 8.47 -17.52
N PHE A 198 0.60 7.35 -16.85
CA PHE A 198 -0.62 7.14 -16.06
C PHE A 198 -0.40 6.94 -14.56
N PHE A 199 0.83 6.65 -14.11
CA PHE A 199 1.18 6.53 -12.70
C PHE A 199 2.08 7.67 -12.23
N GLY A 200 3.00 8.12 -13.11
CA GLY A 200 3.89 9.24 -12.84
C GLY A 200 5.25 8.83 -12.25
N PRO A 201 6.04 9.82 -11.76
CA PRO A 201 7.32 9.56 -11.11
C PRO A 201 7.13 9.05 -9.67
N THR A 202 8.09 8.26 -9.19
CA THR A 202 8.00 7.58 -7.88
C THR A 202 7.84 8.53 -6.70
N TRP A 203 8.54 9.68 -6.69
CA TRP A 203 8.34 10.70 -5.66
C TRP A 203 6.88 11.14 -5.53
N PHE A 204 6.12 11.16 -6.63
CA PHE A 204 4.73 11.56 -6.63
C PHE A 204 3.83 10.41 -6.23
N SER A 205 4.04 9.20 -6.77
CA SER A 205 3.19 8.04 -6.45
C SER A 205 3.35 7.59 -5.00
N GLU A 206 4.58 7.32 -4.55
CA GLU A 206 4.87 6.92 -3.17
C GLU A 206 4.61 8.07 -2.20
N GLY A 207 5.05 9.28 -2.55
CA GLY A 207 4.81 10.47 -1.71
C GLY A 207 3.33 10.78 -1.53
N SER A 208 2.48 10.49 -2.53
CA SER A 208 1.03 10.67 -2.39
C SER A 208 0.42 9.59 -1.52
N ALA A 209 0.82 8.33 -1.69
CA ALA A 209 0.35 7.24 -0.84
C ALA A 209 0.75 7.44 0.63
N GLU A 210 1.97 7.91 0.87
CA GLU A 210 2.50 8.16 2.21
C GLU A 210 1.82 9.38 2.86
N PHE A 211 1.71 10.51 2.16
CA PHE A 211 1.04 11.70 2.70
C PHE A 211 -0.44 11.43 2.99
N MET A 212 -1.13 10.79 2.05
CA MET A 212 -2.56 10.54 2.17
C MET A 212 -2.88 9.50 3.24
N SER A 213 -2.03 8.49 3.42
CA SER A 213 -2.20 7.50 4.50
C SER A 213 -1.98 8.12 5.89
N LEU A 214 -0.91 8.90 6.07
CA LEU A 214 -0.64 9.63 7.32
C LEU A 214 -1.81 10.55 7.69
N ARG A 215 -2.31 11.31 6.71
CA ARG A 215 -3.47 12.19 6.91
C ARG A 215 -4.74 11.39 7.22
N ALA A 216 -5.01 10.30 6.49
CA ALA A 216 -6.20 9.48 6.71
C ALA A 216 -6.24 8.89 8.13
N VAL A 217 -5.10 8.36 8.59
CA VAL A 217 -4.94 7.88 9.98
C VAL A 217 -5.21 9.02 10.96
N SER A 218 -4.61 10.20 10.77
CA SER A 218 -4.84 11.36 11.62
C SER A 218 -6.32 11.79 11.67
N ASP A 219 -6.95 11.96 10.52
CA ASP A 219 -8.34 12.40 10.40
C ASP A 219 -9.31 11.41 11.06
N LEU A 220 -9.05 10.11 10.93
CA LEU A 220 -9.89 9.07 11.54
C LEU A 220 -9.63 8.93 13.03
N ARG A 221 -8.39 9.11 13.50
CA ARG A 221 -8.05 9.15 14.93
C ARG A 221 -8.73 10.32 15.64
N LEU A 222 -8.63 11.53 15.07
CA LEU A 222 -9.28 12.74 15.61
C LEU A 222 -10.81 12.60 15.70
N ARG A 223 -11.42 11.80 14.83
CA ARG A 223 -12.87 11.50 14.85
C ARG A 223 -13.25 10.29 15.71
N GLY A 224 -12.28 9.57 16.30
CA GLY A 224 -12.53 8.33 17.03
C GLY A 224 -13.02 7.19 16.13
N GLU A 225 -12.76 7.25 14.83
CA GLU A 225 -13.26 6.30 13.83
C GLU A 225 -12.23 5.21 13.48
N LEU A 226 -10.95 5.40 13.77
CA LEU A 226 -9.91 4.36 13.66
C LEU A 226 -9.60 3.81 15.06
N PRO A 227 -9.69 2.49 15.29
CA PRO A 227 -9.52 1.92 16.62
C PRO A 227 -8.08 2.00 17.10
N ILE A 228 -7.93 2.36 18.38
CA ILE A 228 -6.72 2.15 19.16
C ILE A 228 -6.93 0.85 19.90
N TYR A 229 -5.99 -0.08 19.78
CA TYR A 229 -6.15 -1.40 20.33
C TYR A 229 -5.75 -1.46 21.81
N GLU A 230 -6.19 -2.51 22.52
CA GLU A 230 -5.82 -2.71 23.92
C GLU A 230 -4.31 -2.90 24.07
N GLY A 231 -3.70 -2.22 25.04
CA GLY A 231 -2.25 -2.23 25.26
C GLY A 231 -1.50 -1.13 24.52
N GLU A 232 -2.18 -0.39 23.64
CA GLU A 232 -1.59 0.70 22.85
C GLU A 232 -1.66 2.05 23.56
N LEU A 233 -0.64 2.88 23.33
CA LEU A 233 -0.73 4.32 23.44
C LEU A 233 -0.98 4.88 22.04
N ASP A 234 -1.94 5.79 21.88
CA ASP A 234 -2.09 6.53 20.62
C ASP A 234 -1.01 7.61 20.55
N ASP A 235 0.19 7.19 20.17
CA ASP A 235 1.37 8.05 20.03
C ASP A 235 1.54 8.57 18.60
N PHE A 236 0.62 8.21 17.69
CA PHE A 236 0.65 8.71 16.32
C PHE A 236 0.39 10.22 16.28
N SER A 237 1.40 10.95 15.82
CA SER A 237 1.33 12.38 15.56
C SER A 237 1.62 12.63 14.08
N PHE A 238 0.60 13.08 13.34
CA PHE A 238 0.75 13.47 11.93
C PHE A 238 1.86 14.50 11.75
N HIS A 239 1.88 15.51 12.63
CA HIS A 239 2.88 16.56 12.61
C HIS A 239 4.29 15.99 12.81
N ASP A 240 4.50 15.14 13.82
CA ASP A 240 5.84 14.63 14.12
C ASP A 240 6.32 13.62 13.08
N ALA A 241 5.41 12.81 12.52
CA ALA A 241 5.72 11.94 11.39
C ALA A 241 6.15 12.76 10.15
N MET A 242 5.44 13.85 9.85
CA MET A 242 5.82 14.76 8.77
C MET A 242 7.16 15.45 9.07
N VAL A 243 7.40 15.95 10.27
CA VAL A 243 8.68 16.57 10.64
C VAL A 243 9.84 15.58 10.52
N GLY A 244 9.70 14.35 10.99
CA GLY A 244 10.73 13.31 10.85
C GLY A 244 11.11 13.06 9.38
N LYS A 245 10.12 13.03 8.49
CA LYS A 245 10.33 12.92 7.04
C LYS A 245 11.02 14.15 6.44
N LEU A 246 10.72 15.35 6.95
CA LEU A 246 11.40 16.58 6.52
C LEU A 246 12.88 16.51 6.86
N ASP A 247 13.18 16.13 8.10
CA ASP A 247 14.54 16.05 8.61
C ASP A 247 15.35 15.01 7.86
N SER A 248 14.77 13.84 7.56
CA SER A 248 15.38 12.82 6.69
C SER A 248 15.70 13.38 5.30
N ALA A 249 14.73 14.02 4.63
CA ALA A 249 14.92 14.61 3.30
C ALA A 249 16.02 15.70 3.31
N LYS A 250 16.02 16.58 4.32
CA LYS A 250 17.04 17.63 4.48
C LYS A 250 18.41 17.05 4.76
N ALA A 251 18.52 15.99 5.58
CA ALA A 251 19.78 15.29 5.82
C ALA A 251 20.36 14.70 4.53
N SER A 252 19.52 14.10 3.68
CA SER A 252 19.91 13.65 2.33
C SER A 252 20.40 14.79 1.45
N MET A 253 19.68 15.92 1.42
CA MET A 253 20.04 17.10 0.62
C MET A 253 21.32 17.81 1.11
N LEU A 254 21.67 17.68 2.39
CA LEU A 254 22.95 18.13 2.93
C LEU A 254 24.10 17.21 2.52
N ARG A 255 23.86 15.89 2.49
CA ARG A 255 24.85 14.87 2.15
C ARG A 255 25.16 14.84 0.65
N TYR A 256 24.15 15.00 -0.21
CA TYR A 256 24.28 14.88 -1.65
C TYR A 256 23.93 16.20 -2.36
N LYS A 257 24.84 16.67 -3.23
CA LYS A 257 24.66 17.92 -3.98
C LYS A 257 23.84 17.69 -5.25
N ASN A 258 23.11 18.74 -5.66
CA ASN A 258 22.36 18.80 -6.92
C ASN A 258 21.28 17.73 -7.08
N LEU A 259 20.70 17.24 -5.97
CA LEU A 259 19.55 16.35 -6.00
C LEU A 259 18.35 17.02 -6.69
N LYS A 260 17.59 16.20 -7.41
CA LYS A 260 16.32 16.51 -8.05
C LYS A 260 15.23 15.59 -7.50
N LEU A 261 13.97 15.97 -7.67
CA LEU A 261 12.85 15.10 -7.30
C LEU A 261 12.86 13.79 -8.09
N SER A 262 13.38 13.80 -9.33
CA SER A 262 13.55 12.57 -10.11
C SER A 262 14.58 11.61 -9.54
N ASP A 263 15.47 12.06 -8.64
CA ASP A 263 16.45 11.21 -7.96
C ASP A 263 15.83 10.45 -6.77
N ALA A 264 14.62 10.83 -6.36
CA ALA A 264 13.78 10.06 -5.44
C ALA A 264 13.04 8.97 -6.22
N ASP A 265 13.80 7.96 -6.64
CA ASP A 265 13.27 6.71 -7.18
C ASP A 265 13.20 5.65 -6.08
N GLY A 266 12.41 4.59 -6.30
CA GLY A 266 12.14 3.56 -5.29
C GLY A 266 13.36 2.71 -4.89
N ARG A 267 14.53 2.93 -5.50
CA ARG A 267 15.79 2.24 -5.19
C ARG A 267 16.89 3.21 -4.75
N SER A 268 16.53 4.47 -4.53
CA SER A 268 17.50 5.51 -4.27
C SER A 268 18.00 5.43 -2.83
N GLU A 269 19.26 5.07 -2.67
CA GLU A 269 19.98 5.21 -1.40
C GLU A 269 20.20 6.68 -1.00
N LYS A 270 19.99 7.61 -1.94
CA LYS A 270 20.33 9.03 -1.75
C LYS A 270 19.15 9.86 -1.28
N LEU A 271 17.95 9.55 -1.78
CA LEU A 271 16.77 10.38 -1.55
C LEU A 271 15.52 9.51 -1.53
N SER A 272 14.89 9.40 -0.37
CA SER A 272 13.70 8.57 -0.19
C SER A 272 12.47 9.23 -0.81
N PRO A 273 11.73 8.56 -1.72
CA PRO A 273 10.45 9.07 -2.22
C PRO A 273 9.38 9.15 -1.12
N TYR A 274 9.50 8.34 -0.05
CA TYR A 274 8.62 8.38 1.13
C TYR A 274 8.89 9.55 2.07
N ASP A 275 10.00 10.27 1.88
CA ASP A 275 10.36 11.43 2.69
C ASP A 275 10.18 12.73 1.89
N ILE A 276 10.98 12.92 0.84
CA ILE A 276 10.89 14.14 0.04
C ILE A 276 9.60 14.18 -0.78
N GLY A 277 9.12 13.03 -1.26
CA GLY A 277 7.88 12.95 -2.02
C GLY A 277 6.69 13.33 -1.15
N THR A 278 6.64 12.84 0.08
CA THR A 278 5.59 13.18 1.06
C THR A 278 5.51 14.67 1.32
N TRP A 279 6.65 15.35 1.50
CA TRP A 279 6.69 16.81 1.63
C TRP A 279 6.37 17.56 0.33
N ALA A 280 6.75 17.01 -0.82
CA ALA A 280 6.36 17.55 -2.11
C ALA A 280 4.83 17.53 -2.28
N ILE A 281 4.17 16.45 -1.86
CA ILE A 281 2.71 16.35 -1.86
C ILE A 281 2.07 17.28 -0.84
N ALA A 282 2.60 17.36 0.39
CA ALA A 282 2.11 18.31 1.39
C ALA A 282 2.14 19.76 0.88
N TYR A 283 3.22 20.17 0.22
CA TYR A 283 3.35 21.49 -0.40
C TYR A 283 2.35 21.72 -1.53
N LEU A 284 2.13 20.72 -2.39
CA LEU A 284 1.14 20.80 -3.46
C LEU A 284 -0.29 20.94 -2.91
N VAL A 285 -0.63 20.16 -1.89
CA VAL A 285 -1.93 20.20 -1.21
C VAL A 285 -2.16 21.55 -0.54
N HIS A 286 -1.16 22.06 0.19
CA HIS A 286 -1.21 23.37 0.83
C HIS A 286 -1.47 24.51 -0.17
N LYS A 287 -0.85 24.46 -1.35
CA LYS A 287 -1.01 25.48 -2.39
C LYS A 287 -2.30 25.40 -3.20
N SER A 288 -3.06 24.32 -3.05
CA SER A 288 -4.24 24.06 -3.88
C SER A 288 -5.46 23.80 -3.01
N SER A 289 -5.73 22.55 -2.68
CA SER A 289 -6.79 22.17 -1.75
C SER A 289 -6.46 20.83 -1.07
N PRO A 290 -7.00 20.58 0.14
CA PRO A 290 -6.86 19.31 0.83
C PRO A 290 -7.19 18.09 -0.05
N ASN A 291 -8.19 18.19 -0.91
CA ASN A 291 -8.69 17.03 -1.67
C ASN A 291 -8.28 17.05 -3.15
N VAL A 292 -7.36 17.92 -3.57
CA VAL A 292 -6.95 18.10 -4.98
C VAL A 292 -6.58 16.79 -5.69
N LEU A 293 -5.94 15.86 -4.99
CA LEU A 293 -5.56 14.56 -5.54
C LEU A 293 -6.80 13.72 -5.90
N LEU A 294 -7.78 13.69 -5.02
CA LEU A 294 -9.01 12.88 -5.16
C LEU A 294 -10.04 13.55 -6.06
N ASP A 295 -10.19 14.87 -5.98
CA ASP A 295 -11.24 15.61 -6.68
C ASP A 295 -10.83 16.03 -8.09
N THR A 296 -9.52 16.24 -8.32
CA THR A 296 -9.02 16.77 -9.59
C THR A 296 -8.00 15.86 -10.25
N PHE A 297 -6.96 15.42 -9.53
CA PHE A 297 -5.85 14.73 -10.17
C PHE A 297 -6.25 13.34 -10.69
N TYR A 298 -6.56 12.39 -9.79
CA TYR A 298 -6.88 11.01 -10.18
C TYR A 298 -8.11 10.88 -11.09
N PRO A 299 -9.19 11.67 -10.94
CA PRO A 299 -10.31 11.61 -11.88
C PRO A 299 -9.95 11.97 -13.33
N ASN A 300 -8.86 12.71 -13.57
CA ASN A 300 -8.50 13.21 -14.90
C ASN A 300 -7.29 12.49 -15.53
N ILE A 301 -6.56 11.65 -14.79
CA ILE A 301 -5.29 11.08 -15.26
C ILE A 301 -5.44 10.13 -16.46
N ALA A 302 -6.51 9.34 -16.51
CA ALA A 302 -6.80 8.45 -17.64
C ALA A 302 -6.96 9.23 -18.96
N GLN A 303 -7.58 10.41 -18.91
CA GLN A 303 -7.85 11.23 -20.11
C GLN A 303 -6.64 12.08 -20.51
N LEU A 304 -6.00 12.72 -19.54
CA LEU A 304 -5.00 13.76 -19.81
C LEU A 304 -3.56 13.25 -19.73
N GLY A 305 -3.32 12.15 -19.01
CA GLY A 305 -1.99 11.71 -18.60
C GLY A 305 -1.38 12.61 -17.53
N TRP A 306 -0.31 12.14 -16.91
CA TRP A 306 0.24 12.67 -15.67
C TRP A 306 0.61 14.17 -15.75
N ALA A 307 1.42 14.58 -16.73
CA ALA A 307 1.93 15.95 -16.79
C ALA A 307 0.83 17.01 -17.05
N LYS A 308 -0.17 16.68 -17.88
CA LYS A 308 -1.30 17.59 -18.15
C LYS A 308 -2.25 17.65 -16.96
N THR A 309 -2.48 16.51 -16.31
CA THR A 309 -3.28 16.40 -15.08
C THR A 309 -2.63 17.18 -13.94
N PHE A 310 -1.31 17.09 -13.79
CA PHE A 310 -0.54 17.86 -12.83
C PHE A 310 -0.76 19.37 -13.02
N LYS A 311 -0.65 19.84 -14.26
CA LYS A 311 -0.93 21.25 -14.59
C LYS A 311 -2.37 21.65 -14.31
N LEU A 312 -3.34 20.77 -14.59
CA LEU A 312 -4.75 20.99 -14.27
C LEU A 312 -4.97 21.13 -12.76
N ALA A 313 -4.41 20.21 -11.98
CA ALA A 313 -4.61 20.13 -10.54
C ALA A 313 -3.91 21.25 -9.75
N PHE A 314 -2.70 21.61 -10.16
CA PHE A 314 -1.82 22.49 -9.37
C PHE A 314 -1.53 23.85 -10.02
N GLY A 315 -2.08 24.10 -11.21
CA GLY A 315 -1.90 25.37 -11.93
C GLY A 315 -0.49 25.62 -12.47
N MET A 316 0.44 24.67 -12.34
CA MET A 316 1.83 24.78 -12.76
C MET A 316 2.35 23.49 -13.39
N SER A 317 3.39 23.56 -14.19
CA SER A 317 4.07 22.37 -14.71
C SER A 317 4.91 21.68 -13.63
N PRO A 318 5.20 20.37 -13.77
CA PRO A 318 6.09 19.66 -12.87
C PRO A 318 7.49 20.29 -12.72
N ALA A 319 8.01 20.90 -13.79
CA ALA A 319 9.32 21.55 -13.78
C ALA A 319 9.30 22.91 -13.04
N GLU A 320 8.21 23.68 -13.17
CA GLU A 320 8.00 24.90 -12.38
C GLU A 320 7.87 24.55 -10.89
N PHE A 321 7.08 23.51 -10.59
CA PHE A 321 6.93 22.98 -9.24
C PHE A 321 8.27 22.58 -8.63
N GLU A 322 9.08 21.75 -9.31
CA GLU A 322 10.37 21.31 -8.77
C GLU A 322 11.28 22.51 -8.44
N LYS A 323 11.34 23.51 -9.32
CA LYS A 323 12.13 24.73 -9.08
C LYS A 323 11.65 25.51 -7.86
N GLU A 324 10.34 25.58 -7.64
CA GLU A 324 9.73 26.26 -6.49
C GLU A 324 9.94 25.45 -5.21
N PHE A 325 9.60 24.16 -5.21
CA PHE A 325 9.72 23.26 -4.08
C PHE A 325 11.17 23.13 -3.59
N MET A 326 12.15 23.03 -4.50
CA MET A 326 13.56 22.97 -4.11
C MET A 326 14.10 24.28 -3.51
N LYS A 327 13.38 25.41 -3.66
CA LYS A 327 13.66 26.63 -2.88
C LYS A 327 13.01 26.56 -1.51
N PHE A 328 11.77 26.09 -1.44
CA PHE A 328 11.08 25.84 -0.17
C PHE A 328 11.88 24.90 0.75
N MET A 329 12.47 23.83 0.20
CA MET A 329 13.31 22.88 0.94
C MET A 329 14.60 23.48 1.53
N LYS A 330 14.95 24.72 1.18
CA LYS A 330 16.11 25.43 1.75
C LYS A 330 15.76 26.33 2.93
N LEU A 331 14.46 26.50 3.23
CA LEU A 331 14.00 27.27 4.37
C LEU A 331 14.32 26.55 5.68
N ALA A 332 14.25 27.29 6.79
CA ALA A 332 14.35 26.70 8.11
C ALA A 332 13.08 25.86 8.41
N THR A 333 13.20 24.85 9.27
CA THR A 333 12.11 23.89 9.51
C THR A 333 10.85 24.58 10.06
N ASP A 334 11.01 25.61 10.89
CA ASP A 334 9.93 26.46 11.42
C ASP A 334 9.22 27.30 10.36
N GLU A 335 9.87 27.60 9.23
CA GLU A 335 9.23 28.24 8.07
C GLU A 335 8.49 27.23 7.19
N GLN A 336 8.80 25.93 7.31
CA GLN A 336 8.23 24.86 6.48
C GLN A 336 7.02 24.18 7.13
N THR A 337 7.08 23.89 8.43
CA THR A 337 6.00 23.19 9.15
C THR A 337 4.65 23.90 9.19
N PRO A 338 4.52 25.24 9.04
CA PRO A 338 3.21 25.89 8.99
C PRO A 338 2.31 25.50 7.81
N ILE A 339 2.81 24.73 6.83
CA ILE A 339 1.99 24.23 5.72
C ILE A 339 1.14 22.99 6.07
N LEU A 340 1.45 22.34 7.19
CA LEU A 340 0.84 21.08 7.63
C LEU A 340 -0.57 21.28 8.22
#